data_AF-A0A1Y5S5F4-F1
#
_entry.id   AF-A0A1Y5S5F4-F1
#
_cell.length_a   1.000
_cell.length_b   1.000
_cell.length_c   1.000
_cell.angle_alpha   90.00
_cell.angle_beta   90.00
_cell.angle_gamma   90.00
#
_symmetry.space_group_name_H-M   'P 1'
#
loop_
_entity.id
_entity.type
_entity.pdbx_description
1 polymer ?
#
loop_
_entity_poly.entity_id
_entity_poly.type
_entity_poly.pdbx_seq_one_letter_code
_entity_poly.pdbx_strand_id
1 'polypeptide(L)' 'MTLSETARPAHVDISADATEGRLLKRIFLGIFLFLAGWGGSVVMWGIPGLYLPALALVPVMYIILILISRG' A
#
# COMPACT_ATOMS: atom_id res chain seq x y z
N MET A 1 -34.32 11.88 34.45
CA MET A 1 -33.34 10.81 34.72
C MET A 1 -32.46 10.65 33.47
N THR A 2 -31.47 11.53 33.26
CA THR A 2 -30.79 11.70 31.96
C THR A 2 -29.34 12.20 32.07
N LEU A 3 -28.60 11.91 33.16
CA LEU A 3 -27.24 12.48 33.36
C LEU A 3 -26.11 11.44 33.49
N SER A 4 -26.39 10.16 33.28
CA SER A 4 -25.37 9.09 33.39
C SER A 4 -24.73 8.71 32.05
N GLU A 5 -25.23 9.23 30.92
CA GLU A 5 -24.78 8.88 29.57
C GLU A 5 -23.54 9.70 29.13
N THR A 6 -23.28 10.86 29.73
CA THR A 6 -22.31 11.85 29.20
C THR A 6 -20.88 11.70 29.71
N ALA A 7 -20.56 10.68 30.51
CA ALA A 7 -19.21 10.52 31.09
C ALA A 7 -18.60 9.13 30.82
N ARG A 8 -18.93 8.49 29.69
CA ARG A 8 -18.07 7.41 29.20
C ARG A 8 -16.79 8.09 28.69
N PRO A 9 -15.62 7.87 29.32
CA PRO A 9 -14.39 8.44 28.79
C PRO A 9 -14.30 7.96 27.34
N ALA A 10 -14.06 8.88 26.41
CA ALA A 10 -13.64 8.50 25.07
C ALA A 10 -12.49 7.52 25.29
N HIS A 11 -12.74 6.24 25.00
CA HIS A 11 -11.72 5.22 25.07
C HIS A 11 -10.71 5.64 24.00
N VAL A 12 -9.66 6.36 24.43
CA VAL A 12 -8.60 6.80 23.53
C VAL A 12 -7.83 5.54 23.20
N ASP A 13 -8.18 4.92 22.08
CA ASP A 13 -7.49 3.79 21.48
C ASP A 13 -6.09 4.22 20.99
N ILE A 14 -5.21 4.65 21.91
CA ILE A 14 -3.81 5.03 21.63
C ILE A 14 -3.08 3.91 20.88
N SER A 15 -3.41 2.65 21.22
CA SER A 15 -2.83 1.45 20.60
C SER A 15 -3.30 1.22 19.16
N ALA A 16 -4.55 1.56 18.83
CA ALA A 16 -5.07 1.43 17.47
C ALA A 16 -4.47 2.51 16.56
N ASP A 17 -4.44 3.76 17.02
CA ASP A 17 -3.83 4.89 16.29
C ASP A 17 -2.31 4.68 16.06
N ALA A 18 -1.60 4.18 17.07
CA ALA A 18 -0.18 3.80 16.92
C ALA A 18 0.03 2.66 15.91
N THR A 19 -0.94 1.76 15.75
CA THR A 19 -0.90 0.67 14.78
C THR A 19 -1.21 1.17 13.37
N GLU A 20 -2.25 1.99 13.20
CA GLU A 20 -2.58 2.66 11.94
C GLU A 20 -1.41 3.54 11.46
N GLY A 21 -0.84 4.37 12.32
CA GLY A 21 0.33 5.18 11.98
C GLY A 21 1.54 4.36 11.52
N ARG A 22 1.70 3.13 12.06
CA ARG A 22 2.74 2.18 11.63
C ARG A 22 2.43 1.54 10.28
N LEU A 23 1.17 1.19 10.03
CA LEU A 23 0.71 0.66 8.75
C LEU A 23 0.84 1.70 7.64
N LEU A 24 0.35 2.93 7.89
CA LEU A 24 0.51 4.05 6.97
C LEU A 24 1.98 4.27 6.63
N LYS A 25 2.87 4.35 7.64
CA LYS A 25 4.31 4.47 7.41
C LYS A 25 4.86 3.37 6.51
N ARG A 26 4.46 2.11 6.71
CA ARG A 26 4.90 0.99 5.86
C ARG A 26 4.38 1.09 4.43
N ILE A 27 3.11 1.45 4.25
CA ILE A 27 2.50 1.61 2.93
C ILE A 27 3.18 2.75 2.18
N PHE A 28 3.34 3.93 2.81
CA PHE A 28 4.04 5.06 2.22
C PHE A 28 5.49 4.74 1.89
N LEU A 29 6.20 4.02 2.77
CA LEU A 29 7.57 3.60 2.50
C LEU A 29 7.64 2.65 1.30
N GLY A 30 6.71 1.70 1.18
CA GLY A 30 6.61 0.80 0.04
C GLY A 30 6.33 1.53 -1.27
N ILE A 31 5.36 2.45 -1.27
CA ILE A 31 5.02 3.28 -2.44
C ILE A 31 6.23 4.15 -2.83
N PHE A 32 6.90 4.78 -1.86
CA PHE A 32 8.08 5.60 -2.11
C PHE A 32 9.21 4.80 -2.74
N LEU A 33 9.49 3.59 -2.22
CA LEU A 33 10.52 2.72 -2.78
C LEU A 33 10.18 2.27 -4.20
N PHE A 34 8.91 1.97 -4.46
CA PHE A 34 8.41 1.62 -5.78
C PHE A 34 8.55 2.80 -6.76
N LEU A 35 8.15 4.01 -6.36
CA LEU A 35 8.32 5.22 -7.17
C LEU A 35 9.79 5.56 -7.40
N ALA A 36 10.65 5.37 -6.42
CA ALA A 36 12.09 5.61 -6.54
C ALA A 36 12.75 4.60 -7.49
N GLY A 37 12.41 3.31 -7.38
CA GLY A 37 12.88 2.29 -8.31
C GLY A 37 12.38 2.51 -9.74
N TRP A 38 11.11 2.91 -9.88
CA TRP A 38 10.52 3.26 -11.17
C TRP A 38 11.14 4.54 -11.77
N GLY A 39 11.24 5.61 -10.99
CA GLY A 39 11.85 6.86 -11.42
C GLY A 39 13.33 6.69 -11.77
N GLY A 40 14.08 5.92 -10.98
CA GLY A 40 15.48 5.59 -11.29
C GLY A 40 15.63 4.82 -12.59
N SER A 41 14.73 3.86 -12.86
CA SER A 41 14.66 3.14 -14.13
C SER A 41 14.41 4.09 -15.32
N VAL A 42 13.49 5.05 -15.18
CA VAL A 42 13.21 6.08 -16.20
C VAL A 42 14.41 7.00 -16.43
N VAL A 43 15.14 7.40 -15.39
CA VAL A 43 16.33 8.27 -15.54
C VAL A 43 17.50 7.52 -16.20
N MET A 44 17.72 6.26 -15.83
CA MET A 44 18.85 5.47 -16.34
C MET A 44 18.68 5.05 -17.81
N TRP A 45 17.44 4.77 -18.24
CA TRP A 45 17.17 4.19 -19.56
C TRP A 45 16.15 4.97 -20.39
N GLY A 46 15.50 5.99 -19.86
CA GLY A 46 14.49 6.78 -20.58
C GLY A 46 13.20 5.99 -20.84
N ILE A 47 12.76 5.95 -22.10
CA ILE A 47 11.55 5.24 -22.56
C ILE A 47 11.55 3.75 -22.16
N PRO A 48 12.65 2.97 -22.33
CA PRO A 48 12.68 1.60 -21.86
C PRO A 48 12.49 1.43 -20.34
N GLY A 49 12.88 2.44 -19.55
CA GLY A 49 12.64 2.46 -18.11
C GLY A 49 11.16 2.54 -17.73
N LEU A 50 10.32 3.05 -18.64
CA LEU A 50 8.86 3.13 -18.51
C LEU A 50 8.19 1.77 -18.74
N TYR A 51 8.81 0.90 -19.55
CA TYR A 51 8.33 -0.47 -19.79
C TYR A 51 8.65 -1.45 -18.65
N LEU A 52 9.67 -1.18 -17.83
CA LEU A 52 10.09 -2.06 -16.73
C LEU A 52 8.96 -2.41 -15.72
N PRO A 53 8.16 -1.48 -15.19
CA PRO A 53 7.02 -1.82 -14.34
C PRO A 53 5.93 -2.60 -15.09
N ALA A 54 5.68 -2.27 -16.36
CA ALA A 54 4.71 -3.00 -17.18
C ALA A 54 5.16 -4.45 -17.41
N LEU A 55 6.43 -4.65 -17.78
CA LEU A 55 7.03 -5.98 -17.98
C LEU A 55 7.05 -6.81 -16.70
N ALA A 56 7.26 -6.19 -15.54
CA ALA A 56 7.19 -6.91 -14.26
C ALA A 56 5.75 -7.33 -13.90
N LEU A 57 4.74 -6.54 -14.29
CA LEU A 57 3.33 -6.85 -14.03
C LEU A 57 2.73 -7.87 -15.02
N VAL A 58 3.24 -7.98 -16.24
CA VAL A 58 2.78 -8.98 -17.24
C VAL A 58 2.74 -10.42 -16.69
N PRO A 59 3.83 -10.99 -16.14
CA PRO A 59 3.82 -12.35 -15.59
C PRO A 59 2.92 -12.46 -14.36
N VAL A 60 2.81 -11.40 -13.54
CA VAL A 60 1.91 -11.38 -12.38
C VAL A 60 0.46 -11.54 -12.82
N MET A 61 0.04 -10.75 -13.82
CA MET A 61 -1.29 -10.87 -14.40
C MET A 61 -1.50 -12.25 -15.00
N TYR A 62 -0.51 -12.81 -15.69
CA TYR A 62 -0.61 -14.15 -16.25
C TYR A 62 -0.82 -15.24 -15.18
N ILE A 63 -0.11 -15.15 -14.04
CA ILE A 63 -0.32 -16.05 -12.90
C ILE A 63 -1.72 -15.87 -12.30
N ILE A 64 -2.18 -14.63 -12.12
CA ILE A 64 -3.54 -14.36 -11.63
C ILE A 64 -4.58 -14.98 -12.56
N LEU A 65 -4.42 -14.78 -13.87
CA LEU A 65 -5.30 -15.35 -14.89
C LEU A 65 -5.31 -16.88 -14.83
N ILE A 66 -4.15 -17.52 -14.68
CA ILE A 66 -4.08 -18.98 -14.48
C ILE A 66 -4.80 -19.38 -13.21
N LEU A 67 -4.57 -18.68 -12.10
CA LEU A 67 -5.15 -19.01 -10.80
C LEU A 67 -6.68 -18.93 -10.82
N ILE A 68 -7.25 -17.87 -11.41
CA ILE A 68 -8.72 -17.75 -11.55
C ILE A 68 -9.30 -18.73 -12.57
N SER A 69 -8.52 -19.11 -13.60
CA SER A 69 -8.98 -20.06 -14.62
C SER A 69 -8.95 -21.50 -14.12
N ARG A 70 -8.36 -21.75 -12.94
CA ARG A 70 -8.25 -23.09 -12.35
C ARG A 70 -9.46 -23.53 -11.53
N GLY A 71 -10.43 -22.64 -11.28
CA GLY A 71 -11.68 -22.95 -10.56
C GLY A 71 -11.51 -22.92 -9.05
#